data_AF-A0A945GBD8-F1
#
_entry.id   AF-A0A945GBD8-F1
#
_cell.length_a   1.000
_cell.length_b   1.000
_cell.length_c   1.000
_cell.angle_alpha   90.00
_cell.angle_beta   90.00
_cell.angle_gamma   90.00
#
_symmetry.space_group_name_H-M   'P 1'
#
loop_
_entity.id
_entity.type
_entity.pdbx_description
1 polymer ?
#
loop_
_entity_poly.entity_id
_entity_poly.type
_entity_poly.pdbx_seq_one_letter_code
_entity_poly.pdbx_strand_id
1 'polypeptide(L)' 'MISRALKTNRLIRLFGITKVPMIWYCRPKVIEHTDEKIEIRIPLKRRTKNHLGSMYFGVLAVGADITG' A
#
# COMPACT_ATOMS: atom_id res chain seq x y z
N MET A 1 -21.54 -10.28 -2.03
CA MET A 1 -20.63 -9.85 -0.94
C MET A 1 -19.50 -9.01 -1.53
N ILE A 2 -19.17 -7.85 -0.95
CA ILE A 2 -17.98 -7.08 -1.34
C ILE A 2 -16.73 -7.88 -0.94
N SER A 3 -15.78 -8.07 -1.86
CA SER A 3 -14.50 -8.74 -1.60
C SER A 3 -13.74 -8.08 -0.43
N ARG A 4 -13.13 -8.89 0.45
CA ARG A 4 -12.32 -8.42 1.59
C ARG A 4 -11.22 -7.46 1.13
N ALA A 5 -10.57 -7.75 0.01
CA ALA A 5 -9.56 -6.87 -0.59
C ALA A 5 -10.12 -5.49 -0.94
N LEU A 6 -11.37 -5.41 -1.41
CA LEU A 6 -12.00 -4.14 -1.79
C LEU A 6 -12.40 -3.30 -0.57
N LYS A 7 -12.87 -3.94 0.50
CA LYS A 7 -13.09 -3.28 1.81
C LYS A 7 -11.78 -2.72 2.37
N THR A 8 -10.72 -3.52 2.34
CA THR A 8 -9.40 -3.17 2.87
C THR A 8 -8.76 -2.03 2.08
N ASN A 9 -8.87 -2.04 0.75
CA ASN A 9 -8.42 -0.93 -0.10
C ASN A 9 -9.10 0.40 0.26
N ARG A 10 -10.41 0.39 0.57
CA ARG A 10 -11.13 1.60 1.00
C ARG A 10 -10.62 2.10 2.35
N LEU A 11 -10.39 1.18 3.29
CA LEU A 11 -9.88 1.49 4.62
C LEU A 11 -8.46 2.09 4.56
N ILE A 12 -7.53 1.44 3.86
CA ILE A 12 -6.15 1.93 3.66
C ILE A 12 -6.16 3.31 3.00
N ARG A 13 -7.04 3.52 2.01
CA ARG A 13 -7.14 4.83 1.35
C ARG A 13 -7.65 5.92 2.30
N LEU A 14 -8.67 5.63 3.10
CA LEU A 14 -9.20 6.57 4.09
C LEU A 14 -8.14 6.87 5.16
N PHE A 15 -7.48 5.84 5.68
CA PHE A 15 -6.41 5.95 6.67
C PHE A 15 -5.21 6.76 6.13
N GLY A 16 -4.79 6.49 4.89
CA GLY A 16 -3.71 7.24 4.27
C GLY A 16 -4.04 8.72 4.04
N ILE A 17 -5.30 9.06 3.76
CA ILE A 17 -5.71 10.47 3.58
C ILE A 17 -5.83 11.18 4.93
N THR A 18 -6.32 10.49 5.96
CA THR A 18 -6.71 11.11 7.24
C THR A 18 -5.63 11.07 8.31
N LYS A 19 -4.78 10.04 8.30
CA LYS A 19 -3.82 9.77 9.39
C LYS A 19 -2.38 9.69 8.90
N VAL A 20 -2.13 9.01 7.78
CA VAL A 20 -0.77 8.73 7.31
C VAL A 20 -0.58 9.12 5.83
N PRO A 21 -0.24 10.39 5.54
CA PRO A 21 -0.09 10.90 4.17
C PRO A 21 0.88 10.08 3.30
N MET A 22 1.90 9.46 3.90
CA MET A 22 2.88 8.61 3.21
C MET A 22 2.23 7.36 2.59
N ILE A 23 1.27 6.73 3.27
CA ILE A 23 0.50 5.60 2.73
C ILE A 23 -0.27 6.06 1.50
N TRP A 24 -0.95 7.21 1.58
CA TRP A 24 -1.68 7.75 0.43
C TRP A 24 -0.76 8.13 -0.74
N TYR A 25 0.41 8.70 -0.45
CA TYR A 25 1.40 9.10 -1.44
C TYR A 25 1.92 7.91 -2.26
N CYS A 26 2.18 6.78 -1.59
CA CYS A 26 2.69 5.54 -2.21
C CYS A 26 1.63 4.81 -3.04
N ARG A 27 0.33 5.07 -2.81
CA ARG A 27 -0.80 4.43 -3.50
C ARG A 27 -0.74 2.89 -3.51
N PRO A 28 -0.61 2.25 -2.34
CA PRO A 28 -0.67 0.80 -2.21
C PRO A 28 -2.07 0.30 -2.62
N LYS A 29 -2.12 -0.91 -3.17
CA LYS A 29 -3.36 -1.61 -3.50
C LYS A 29 -3.29 -3.04 -3.02
N VAL A 30 -4.27 -3.44 -2.22
CA VAL A 30 -4.47 -4.84 -1.82
C VAL A 30 -4.94 -5.62 -3.04
N ILE A 31 -4.19 -6.66 -3.40
CA ILE A 31 -4.50 -7.61 -4.46
C ILE A 31 -5.28 -8.77 -3.86
N GLU A 32 -4.82 -9.28 -2.72
CA GLU A 32 -5.39 -10.44 -2.04
C GLU A 32 -5.47 -10.19 -0.53
N HIS A 33 -6.54 -10.68 0.09
CA HIS A 33 -6.73 -10.64 1.53
C HIS A 33 -7.57 -11.84 1.94
N THR A 34 -6.88 -12.87 2.43
CA THR A 34 -7.45 -14.11 2.99
C THR A 34 -7.22 -14.15 4.49
N ASP A 35 -7.64 -15.22 5.16
CA ASP A 35 -7.36 -15.42 6.59
C ASP A 35 -5.87 -15.74 6.86
N GLU A 36 -5.11 -16.14 5.84
CA GLU A 36 -3.71 -16.59 5.97
C GLU A 36 -2.69 -15.57 5.45
N LYS A 37 -3.07 -14.72 4.49
CA LYS A 37 -2.18 -13.73 3.90
C LYS A 37 -2.88 -12.47 3.43
N ILE A 38 -2.12 -11.38 3.44
CA ILE A 38 -2.46 -10.14 2.75
C ILE A 38 -1.37 -9.84 1.73
N GLU A 39 -1.77 -9.59 0.48
CA GLU A 39 -0.84 -9.26 -0.60
C GLU A 39 -1.16 -7.86 -1.12
N ILE A 40 -0.14 -7.00 -1.13
CA ILE A 40 -0.24 -5.63 -1.60
C ILE A 40 0.71 -5.37 -2.76
N ARG A 41 0.34 -4.39 -3.58
CA ARG A 41 1.18 -3.88 -4.66
C ARG A 41 1.32 -2.39 -4.55
N ILE A 42 2.55 -1.92 -4.67
CA ILE A 42 2.88 -0.51 -4.81
C ILE A 42 3.51 -0.29 -6.19
N PRO A 43 2.94 0.57 -7.05
CA PRO A 43 3.46 0.78 -8.39
C PRO A 43 4.79 1.52 -8.35
N LEU A 44 5.78 1.07 -9.13
CA LEU A 44 7.08 1.73 -9.29
C LEU A 44 6.97 2.94 -10.25
N LYS A 45 6.76 4.13 -9.70
CA LYS A 45 6.55 5.39 -10.43
C LYS A 45 7.52 6.46 -9.91
N ARG A 46 7.51 7.66 -10.50
CA ARG A 46 8.32 8.81 -10.05
C ARG A 46 8.29 9.04 -8.53
N ARG A 47 7.14 8.80 -7.90
CA ARG A 47 6.93 8.99 -6.45
C ARG A 47 7.56 7.91 -5.56
N THR A 48 7.72 6.70 -6.10
CA THR A 48 8.13 5.51 -5.34
C THR A 48 9.50 4.98 -5.75
N LYS A 49 10.13 5.62 -6.74
CA LYS A 49 11.51 5.36 -7.15
C LYS A 49 12.50 6.18 -6.33
N ASN A 50 13.69 5.63 -6.11
CA ASN A 50 14.85 6.36 -5.60
C ASN A 50 15.65 6.99 -6.77
N HIS A 51 16.77 7.64 -6.43
CA HIS A 51 17.68 8.26 -7.41
C HIS A 51 18.36 7.26 -8.37
N LEU A 52 18.30 5.96 -8.08
CA LEU A 52 18.81 4.87 -8.93
C LEU A 52 17.71 4.25 -9.81
N GLY A 53 16.45 4.70 -9.68
CA GLY A 53 15.31 4.16 -10.41
C GLY A 53 14.70 2.88 -9.82
N SER A 54 15.23 2.37 -8.72
CA SER A 54 14.71 1.23 -7.95
C SER A 54 13.65 1.67 -6.96
N MET A 55 12.93 0.72 -6.36
CA MET A 55 11.95 1.04 -5.31
C MET A 55 12.65 1.69 -4.11
N TYR A 56 12.15 2.85 -3.68
CA TYR A 56 12.69 3.56 -2.53
C TYR A 56 12.46 2.74 -1.26
N PHE A 57 13.47 2.67 -0.38
CA PHE A 57 13.42 1.84 0.83
C PHE A 57 12.23 2.20 1.74
N GLY A 58 11.93 3.49 1.91
CA GLY A 58 10.75 3.91 2.68
C GLY A 58 9.41 3.44 2.07
N VAL A 59 9.35 3.17 0.77
CA VAL A 59 8.15 2.60 0.13
C VAL A 59 7.98 1.13 0.52
N LEU A 60 9.09 0.39 0.67
CA LEU A 60 9.05 -0.98 1.17
C LEU A 60 8.57 -1.01 2.62
N ALA A 61 9.05 -0.08 3.45
CA ALA A 61 8.59 0.08 4.83
C ALA A 61 7.09 0.40 4.90
N VAL A 62 6.59 1.31 4.05
CA VAL A 62 5.14 1.58 3.94
C VAL A 62 4.37 0.32 3.56
N GLY A 63 4.94 -0.52 2.69
CA GLY A 63 4.32 -1.81 2.36
C GLY A 63 4.22 -2.72 3.58
N ALA A 64 5.32 -2.89 4.30
CA ALA A 64 5.39 -3.71 5.51
C ALA A 64 4.43 -3.22 6.59
N ASP A 65 4.35 -1.92 6.83
CA ASP A 65 3.47 -1.28 7.82
C ASP A 65 1.98 -1.53 7.57
N ILE A 66 1.58 -1.65 6.29
CA ILE A 66 0.18 -1.92 5.92
C ILE A 66 -0.18 -3.40 6.08
N THR A 67 0.82 -4.29 5.97
CA THR A 67 0.61 -5.75 5.99
C THR A 67 0.92 -6.40 7.33
N GLY A 68 1.61 -5.71 8.24
CA GLY A 68 1.87 -6.16 9.61
C GLY A 68 0.63 -6.03 10.49
#